data_AF-A0A183DGB3-F1
#
_entry.id   AF-A0A183DGB3-F1
#
_cell.length_a   1.000
_cell.length_b   1.000
_cell.length_c   1.000
_cell.angle_alpha   90.00
_cell.angle_beta   90.00
_cell.angle_gamma   90.00
#
_symmetry.space_group_name_H-M   'P 1'
#
loop_
_entity.id
_entity.type
_entity.pdbx_description
1 polymer ?
#
loop_
_entity_poly.entity_id
_entity_poly.type
_entity_poly.pdbx_seq_one_letter_code
_entity_poly.pdbx_strand_id
1 'polypeptide(L)'
;MQAQDRAHRIGQSREVRVLRLLTVNSIEEKILAAARYKLNVDEKVIQAGKFDQRSTGAERRQMLEQIIRAQSEDDDEDEVPDDETINQMIARSEEEFDLFQVHCLLFFVNLSLTC
;
A
#
# COMPACT_ATOMS: atom_id res chain seq x y z
N MET A 1 7.03 -8.92 -6.22
CA MET A 1 6.02 -9.56 -5.33
C MET A 1 6.54 -10.79 -4.58
N GLN A 2 7.70 -11.37 -4.93
CA GLN A 2 8.23 -12.61 -4.31
C GLN A 2 8.30 -12.63 -2.77
N ALA A 3 8.52 -11.48 -2.12
CA ALA A 3 8.56 -11.38 -0.66
C ALA A 3 7.16 -11.44 -0.02
N GLN A 4 6.15 -10.84 -0.67
CA GLN A 4 4.76 -10.86 -0.18
C GLN A 4 4.16 -12.27 -0.26
N ASP A 5 4.51 -13.02 -1.32
CA ASP A 5 4.08 -14.41 -1.51
C ASP A 5 4.53 -15.35 -0.38
N ARG A 6 5.52 -14.94 0.43
CA ARG A 6 5.92 -15.68 1.64
C ARG A 6 4.85 -15.66 2.72
N ALA A 7 4.15 -14.54 2.87
CA ALA A 7 3.07 -14.37 3.82
C ALA A 7 1.71 -14.79 3.22
N HIS A 8 1.47 -14.53 1.93
CA HIS A 8 0.27 -14.93 1.20
C HIS A 8 0.35 -16.39 0.71
N ARG A 9 0.63 -17.33 1.62
CA ARG A 9 0.75 -18.74 1.28
C ARG A 9 -0.54 -19.51 1.61
N ILE A 10 -0.82 -20.55 0.81
CA ILE A 10 -1.92 -21.49 1.06
C ILE A 10 -1.81 -22.05 2.48
N GLY A 11 -2.85 -21.85 3.29
CA GLY A 11 -2.92 -22.21 4.71
C GLY A 11 -2.93 -21.02 5.67
N GLN A 12 -2.69 -19.79 5.18
CA GLN A 12 -2.82 -18.59 5.99
C GLN A 12 -4.30 -18.24 6.23
N SER A 13 -4.73 -18.22 7.50
CA SER A 13 -6.11 -17.91 7.91
C SER A 13 -6.29 -16.51 8.48
N ARG A 14 -5.19 -15.83 8.86
CA ARG A 14 -5.21 -14.47 9.41
C ARG A 14 -4.90 -13.44 8.33
N GLU A 15 -5.54 -12.27 8.42
CA GLU A 15 -5.29 -11.14 7.54
C GLU A 15 -3.79 -10.76 7.51
N VAL A 16 -3.27 -10.47 6.32
CA VAL A 16 -1.88 -10.05 6.11
C VAL A 16 -1.88 -8.60 5.66
N ARG A 17 -1.28 -7.73 6.46
CA ARG A 17 -1.05 -6.32 6.13
C ARG A 17 0.41 -6.14 5.71
N VAL A 18 0.63 -5.44 4.61
CA VAL A 18 1.97 -5.18 4.09
C VAL A 18 2.25 -3.68 4.18
N LEU A 19 3.12 -3.31 5.12
CA LEU A 19 3.55 -1.93 5.31
C LEU A 19 4.87 -1.71 4.56
N ARG A 20 4.98 -0.57 3.88
CA ARG A 20 6.22 -0.13 3.25
C ARG A 20 6.72 1.10 3.98
N LEU A 21 7.88 0.99 4.62
CA LEU A 21 8.53 2.12 5.25
C LEU A 21 9.24 2.95 4.19
N LEU A 22 9.07 4.26 4.26
CA LEU A 22 9.68 5.25 3.38
C LEU A 22 10.19 6.41 4.22
N THR A 23 11.35 6.95 3.85
CA THR A 23 11.88 8.17 4.44
C THR A 23 11.51 9.39 3.59
N VAL A 24 10.99 10.43 4.24
CA VAL A 24 10.59 11.68 3.59
C VAL A 24 11.81 12.45 3.08
N ASN A 25 11.68 13.14 1.96
CA ASN A 25 12.71 13.96 1.32
C ASN A 25 13.99 13.18 0.95
N SER A 26 13.85 11.90 0.62
CA SER A 26 14.99 11.03 0.31
C SER A 26 14.96 10.50 -1.13
N ILE A 27 16.05 9.85 -1.54
CA ILE A 27 16.10 9.17 -2.84
C ILE A 27 15.11 7.99 -2.93
N GLU A 28 14.62 7.49 -1.78
CA GLU A 28 13.69 6.37 -1.70
C GLU A 28 12.35 6.69 -2.37
N GLU A 29 11.85 7.91 -2.26
CA GLU A 29 10.64 8.38 -2.95
C GLU A 29 10.80 8.27 -4.48
N LYS A 30 11.94 8.69 -5.01
CA LYS A 30 12.23 8.60 -6.45
C LYS A 30 12.33 7.17 -6.93
N ILE A 31 12.92 6.29 -6.11
CA ILE A 31 13.02 4.86 -6.39
C ILE A 31 11.62 4.24 -6.38
N LEU A 32 10.77 4.61 -5.42
CA LEU A 32 9.38 4.17 -5.33
C LEU A 32 8.58 4.61 -6.55
N ALA A 33 8.65 5.89 -6.92
CA ALA A 33 7.95 6.43 -8.09
C ALA A 33 8.40 5.73 -9.38
N ALA A 34 9.71 5.51 -9.56
CA ALA A 34 10.23 4.76 -10.70
C ALA A 34 9.78 3.29 -10.72
N ALA A 35 9.68 2.65 -9.55
CA ALA A 35 9.16 1.29 -9.43
C ALA A 35 7.66 1.22 -9.75
N ARG A 36 6.85 2.15 -9.22
CA ARG A 36 5.41 2.29 -9.56
C ARG A 36 5.23 2.51 -11.05
N TYR A 37 6.00 3.41 -11.66
CA TYR A 37 5.96 3.66 -13.09
C TYR A 37 6.25 2.41 -13.92
N LYS A 38 7.29 1.64 -13.56
CA LYS A 38 7.61 0.37 -14.24
C LYS A 38 6.47 -0.64 -14.14
N LEU A 39 5.87 -0.80 -12.96
CA LEU A 39 4.72 -1.69 -12.77
C LEU A 39 3.51 -1.25 -13.60
N ASN A 40 3.21 0.06 -13.63
CA ASN A 40 2.10 0.61 -14.41
C ASN A 40 2.33 0.41 -15.92
N VAL A 41 3.58 0.54 -16.39
CA VAL A 41 3.93 0.25 -17.78
C VAL A 41 3.80 -1.25 -18.08
N ASP A 42 4.31 -2.12 -17.22
CA ASP A 42 4.22 -3.58 -17.38
C ASP A 42 2.75 -4.04 -17.43
N GLU A 43 1.89 -3.49 -16.56
CA GLU A 43 0.45 -3.78 -16.58
C GLU A 43 -0.20 -3.34 -17.89
N LYS A 44 0.08 -2.11 -18.34
CA LYS A 44 -0.42 -1.60 -19.63
C LYS A 44 0.05 -2.47 -20.79
N VAL A 45 1.27 -2.97 -20.77
CA VAL A 45 1.82 -3.85 -21.82
C VAL A 45 1.16 -5.23 -21.79
N ILE A 46 0.96 -5.84 -20.61
CA ILE A 46 0.26 -7.12 -20.47
C ILE A 46 -1.19 -6.98 -20.94
N GLN A 47 -1.85 -5.89 -20.57
CA GLN A 47 -3.22 -5.59 -20.96
C GLN A 47 -3.33 -5.30 -22.46
N ALA A 48 -2.36 -4.57 -23.04
CA ALA A 48 -2.21 -4.41 -24.48
C ALA A 48 -2.02 -5.77 -25.20
N GLY A 49 -1.23 -6.68 -24.62
CA GLY A 49 -1.05 -8.03 -25.14
C GLY A 49 -2.33 -8.89 -25.13
N LYS A 50 -3.27 -8.62 -24.22
CA LYS A 50 -4.61 -9.26 -24.22
C LYS A 50 -5.52 -8.77 -25.36
N PHE A 51 -5.17 -7.68 -26.07
CA PHE A 51 -5.99 -7.16 -27.18
C PHE A 51 -5.96 -8.02 -28.45
N ASP A 52 -4.96 -8.89 -28.62
CA ASP A 52 -4.78 -9.67 -29.86
C ASP A 52 -5.74 -10.88 -29.96
N GLN A 53 -6.36 -11.29 -28.85
CA GLN A 53 -7.35 -12.38 -28.85
C GLN A 53 -8.78 -11.85 -28.65
N ARG A 54 -9.45 -11.55 -29.77
CA ARG A 54 -10.92 -11.55 -29.91
C ARG A 54 -11.75 -10.50 -29.14
N SER A 55 -11.20 -9.41 -28.60
CA SER A 55 -12.04 -8.42 -27.90
C SER A 55 -12.87 -7.56 -28.86
N THR A 56 -14.15 -7.35 -28.51
CA THR A 56 -15.07 -6.50 -29.27
C THR A 56 -14.74 -5.02 -29.04
N GLY A 57 -15.01 -4.15 -30.02
CA GLY A 57 -14.71 -2.72 -29.92
C GLY A 57 -15.40 -1.99 -28.75
N ALA A 58 -16.42 -2.60 -28.14
CA ALA A 58 -17.10 -2.10 -26.94
C ALA A 58 -16.31 -2.37 -25.65
N GLU A 59 -15.76 -3.59 -25.48
CA GLU A 59 -14.92 -3.97 -24.33
C GLU A 59 -13.64 -3.12 -24.28
N ARG A 60 -13.08 -2.80 -25.46
CA ARG A 60 -11.94 -1.87 -25.59
C ARG A 60 -12.21 -0.51 -24.98
N ARG A 61 -13.40 0.07 -25.23
CA ARG A 61 -13.75 1.42 -24.76
C ARG A 61 -13.98 1.46 -23.25
N GLN A 62 -14.72 0.50 -22.70
CA GLN A 62 -14.98 0.41 -21.27
C GLN A 62 -13.68 0.25 -20.47
N MET A 63 -12.76 -0.57 -20.97
CA MET A 63 -11.46 -0.77 -20.32
C MET A 63 -10.56 0.48 -20.42
N LEU A 64 -10.61 1.22 -21.54
CA LEU A 64 -9.86 2.46 -21.71
C LEU A 64 -10.33 3.55 -20.73
N GLU A 65 -11.65 3.65 -20.51
CA GLU A 65 -12.22 4.55 -19.51
C GLU A 65 -11.76 4.21 -18.08
N GLN A 66 -11.65 2.92 -17.75
CA GLN A 66 -11.15 2.47 -16.45
C GLN A 66 -9.67 2.85 -16.25
N ILE A 67 -8.83 2.66 -17.27
CA ILE A 67 -7.40 3.05 -17.20
C ILE A 67 -7.27 4.55 -16.95
N ILE A 68 -8.01 5.39 -17.68
CA ILE A 68 -7.91 6.85 -17.56
C ILE A 68 -8.33 7.32 -16.16
N ARG A 69 -9.39 6.73 -15.58
CA ARG A 69 -9.83 7.06 -14.21
C ARG A 69 -8.81 6.65 -13.15
N ALA A 70 -8.18 5.48 -13.31
CA ALA A 70 -7.17 5.02 -12.36
C ALA A 70 -5.91 5.91 -12.31
N GLN A 71 -5.63 6.68 -13.36
CA GLN A 71 -4.46 7.57 -13.38
C GLN A 71 -4.65 8.89 -12.63
N SER A 72 -5.89 9.28 -12.31
CA SER A 72 -6.17 10.55 -11.62
C SER A 72 -6.11 10.47 -10.09
N GLU A 73 -5.89 9.28 -9.52
CA GLU A 73 -5.96 9.03 -8.08
C GLU A 73 -4.56 8.90 -7.40
N ASP A 74 -3.46 9.02 -8.15
CA ASP A 74 -2.09 8.79 -7.63
C ASP A 74 -1.43 10.03 -6.98
N ASP A 75 -2.16 11.14 -6.80
CA ASP A 75 -1.67 12.38 -6.15
C ASP A 75 -1.91 12.38 -4.63
N ASP A 76 -1.75 11.24 -3.96
CA ASP A 76 -1.69 11.22 -2.50
C ASP A 76 -0.35 11.85 -2.06
N GLU A 77 -0.42 13.04 -1.46
CA GLU A 77 0.72 13.64 -0.75
C GLU A 77 1.20 12.66 0.33
N ASP A 78 2.47 12.27 0.29
CA ASP A 78 3.12 11.40 1.29
C ASP A 78 3.27 12.16 2.64
N GLU A 79 2.15 12.54 3.26
CA GLU A 79 2.15 13.11 4.62
C GLU A 79 2.50 12.01 5.63
N VAL A 80 3.34 12.37 6.61
CA VAL A 80 3.72 11.43 7.67
C VAL A 80 2.49 11.20 8.55
N PRO A 81 1.95 9.96 8.63
CA PRO A 81 0.80 9.69 9.46
C PRO A 81 1.15 9.86 10.93
N ASP A 82 0.20 10.37 11.71
CA ASP A 82 0.34 10.46 13.16
C ASP A 82 0.28 9.08 13.84
N ASP A 83 0.69 9.02 15.11
CA ASP A 83 0.76 7.77 15.88
C ASP A 83 -0.62 7.08 16.00
N GLU A 84 -1.71 7.85 16.06
CA GLU A 84 -3.06 7.30 16.10
C GLU A 84 -3.43 6.62 14.78
N THR A 85 -3.14 7.28 13.67
CA THR A 85 -3.34 6.76 12.31
C THR A 85 -2.51 5.50 12.09
N ILE A 86 -1.25 5.49 12.54
CA ILE A 86 -0.39 4.29 12.49
C ILE A 86 -1.02 3.15 13.30
N ASN A 87 -1.51 3.43 14.50
CA ASN A 87 -2.16 2.43 15.35
C ASN A 87 -3.43 1.87 14.68
N GLN A 88 -4.23 2.70 14.01
CA GLN A 88 -5.39 2.26 13.23
C GLN A 88 -4.97 1.40 12.03
N MET A 89 -3.91 1.79 11.31
CA MET A 89 -3.38 1.05 10.16
C MET A 89 -2.81 -0.32 10.54
N ILE A 90 -2.31 -0.49 11.77
CA ILE A 90 -1.73 -1.74 12.25
C ILE A 90 -2.78 -2.64 12.91
N ALA A 91 -3.72 -2.08 13.67
CA ALA A 91 -4.70 -2.82 14.46
C ALA A 91 -5.64 -3.67 13.59
N ARG A 92 -5.80 -4.95 13.95
CA ARG A 92 -6.72 -5.87 13.29
C ARG A 92 -8.09 -5.92 13.98
N SER A 93 -8.13 -5.59 15.26
CA SER A 93 -9.33 -5.50 16.09
C SER A 93 -9.28 -4.25 16.97
N GLU A 94 -10.44 -3.84 17.47
CA GLU A 94 -10.58 -2.70 18.40
C GLU A 94 -9.79 -2.94 19.70
N GLU A 95 -9.75 -4.19 20.19
CA GLU A 95 -8.94 -4.58 21.36
C GLU A 95 -7.42 -4.36 21.14
N GLU A 96 -6.90 -4.67 19.94
CA GLU A 96 -5.51 -4.42 19.60
C GLU A 96 -5.22 -2.90 19.52
N PHE A 97 -6.18 -2.13 18.99
CA PHE A 97 -6.08 -0.67 18.91
C PHE A 97 -6.00 -0.04 20.30
N ASP A 98 -6.90 -0.41 21.21
CA ASP A 98 -6.90 0.07 22.59
C ASP A 98 -5.59 -0.28 23.32
N LEU A 99 -5.05 -1.48 23.08
CA LEU A 99 -3.78 -1.90 23.64
C LEU A 99 -2.61 -1.06 23.10
N PHE A 100 -2.59 -0.76 21.80
CA PHE A 100 -1.56 0.10 21.21
C PHE A 100 -1.64 1.54 21.71
N GLN A 101 -2.85 2.08 21.89
CA GLN A 101 -3.07 3.40 22.47
C GLN A 101 -2.55 3.51 23.91
N VAL A 102 -2.88 2.52 24.76
CA VAL A 102 -2.44 2.50 26.17
C VAL A 102 -0.93 2.29 26.28
N HIS A 103 -0.33 1.43 25.44
CA HIS A 103 1.11 1.15 25.50
C HIS A 103 1.95 2.33 24.98
N CYS A 104 1.46 3.09 24.00
CA CYS A 104 2.14 4.29 23.51
C CYS A 104 2.30 5.34 24.63
N LEU A 105 1.26 5.52 25.47
CA LEU A 105 1.30 6.38 26.65
C LEU A 105 2.28 5.88 27.73
N LEU A 106 2.33 4.57 27.98
CA LEU A 106 3.19 3.99 29.02
C LEU A 106 4.69 4.03 28.66
N PHE A 107 5.04 3.93 27.38
CA PHE A 107 6.42 4.03 26.93
C PHE A 107 6.97 5.45 27.15
N PHE A 108 6.17 6.48 26.90
CA PHE A 108 6.54 7.88 27.12
C PHE A 108 6.70 8.22 28.61
N VAL A 109 5.80 7.71 29.46
CA VAL A 109 5.85 7.94 30.92
C VAL A 109 7.06 7.24 31.56
N ASN A 110 7.36 6.00 31.17
CA ASN A 110 8.52 5.29 31.71
C ASN A 110 9.85 5.88 31.21
N LEU A 111 9.92 6.37 29.97
CA LEU A 111 11.14 7.02 29.46
C LEU A 111 11.43 8.36 30.16
N SER A 112 10.38 9.13 30.52
CA SER A 112 10.54 10.39 31.27
C SER A 112 10.86 10.21 32.76
N LEU A 113 10.61 9.02 33.34
CA LEU A 113 10.90 8.71 34.74
C LEU A 113 12.27 8.03 34.96
N THR A 114 12.95 7.65 33.88
CA THR A 114 14.26 6.97 33.93
C THR A 114 15.42 7.89 33.51
N CYS A 115 15.16 9.19 33.31
CA CYS A 115 16.17 10.20 32.99
C CYS A 115 16.22 11.30 34.05
#